data_AF-A0A9Q0V8I0-F1
#
_entry.id   AF-A0A9Q0V8I0-F1
#
_cell.length_a   1.000
_cell.length_b   1.000
_cell.length_c   1.000
_cell.angle_alpha   90.00
_cell.angle_beta   90.00
_cell.angle_gamma   90.00
#
_symmetry.space_group_name_H-M   'P 1'
#
loop_
_entity.id
_entity.type
_entity.pdbx_description
1 polymer ?
#
loop_
_entity_poly.entity_id
_entity_poly.type
_entity_poly.pdbx_seq_one_letter_code
_entity_poly.pdbx_strand_id
1 'polypeptide(L)'
;MDGAVQTVYPRKNWSSMVLYNCGHPKNKVITPEVVSTQTGAFLHRFQWLEDEEIGSIPFVWNFLEGHNRVGEGDAATFPKAIHYTRGGPWFEAWKHCEFADLWLKEKDECVKEAKK
;
A
#
# COMPACT_ATOMS: atom_id res chain seq x y z
N MET A 1 2.65 14.05 -2.87
CA MET A 1 3.56 14.31 -4.01
C MET A 1 3.30 15.74 -4.50
N ASP A 2 4.28 16.40 -5.12
CA ASP A 2 4.11 17.65 -5.88
C ASP A 2 3.50 18.85 -5.12
N GLY A 3 3.94 19.08 -3.88
CA GLY A 3 3.48 20.21 -3.08
C GLY A 3 2.04 20.11 -2.58
N ALA A 4 1.33 19.02 -2.89
CA ALA A 4 -0.01 18.77 -2.37
C ALA A 4 0.02 18.57 -0.85
N VAL A 5 -0.80 19.36 -0.13
CA VAL A 5 -0.91 19.32 1.32
C VAL A 5 -1.22 17.91 1.80
N GLN A 6 -0.34 17.37 2.63
CA GLN A 6 -0.53 16.07 3.25
C GLN A 6 -1.35 16.22 4.52
N THR A 7 -2.63 15.85 4.45
CA THR A 7 -3.50 15.81 5.62
C THR A 7 -3.26 14.54 6.42
N VAL A 8 -3.38 14.64 7.74
CA VAL A 8 -3.48 13.50 8.66
C VAL A 8 -4.94 13.11 8.77
N TYR A 9 -5.23 11.82 8.65
CA TYR A 9 -6.58 11.26 8.86
C TYR A 9 -6.49 9.81 9.35
N PRO A 10 -7.54 9.29 10.02
CA PRO A 10 -7.55 7.91 10.50
C PRO A 10 -7.35 6.92 9.35
N ARG A 11 -6.60 5.85 9.61
CA ARG A 11 -6.35 4.75 8.66
C ARG A 11 -5.66 5.20 7.35
N LYS A 12 -4.86 6.29 7.40
CA LYS A 12 -4.04 6.74 6.27
C LYS A 12 -3.12 5.62 5.79
N ASN A 13 -3.07 5.40 4.47
CA ASN A 13 -2.29 4.36 3.79
C ASN A 13 -2.70 2.91 4.13
N TRP A 14 -3.79 2.66 4.84
CA TRP A 14 -4.21 1.28 5.11
C TRP A 14 -4.76 0.59 3.86
N SER A 15 -5.54 1.31 3.05
CA SER A 15 -6.13 0.77 1.82
C SER A 15 -5.13 0.53 0.69
N SER A 16 -3.83 0.77 0.90
CA SER A 16 -2.82 0.49 -0.11
C SER A 16 -2.44 -0.98 -0.21
N MET A 17 -2.78 -1.77 0.80
CA MET A 17 -2.68 -3.22 0.81
C MET A 17 -3.72 -3.76 1.80
N VAL A 18 -4.65 -4.57 1.32
CA VAL A 18 -5.73 -5.13 2.12
C VAL A 18 -5.89 -6.60 1.76
N LEU A 19 -6.01 -7.46 2.78
CA LEU A 19 -6.48 -8.83 2.61
C LEU A 19 -7.96 -8.89 2.98
N TYR A 20 -8.82 -9.06 1.98
CA TYR A 20 -10.27 -9.15 2.21
C TYR A 20 -10.70 -10.57 2.54
N ASN A 21 -11.41 -10.73 3.66
CA ASN A 21 -12.27 -11.90 3.87
C ASN A 21 -13.55 -11.72 3.04
N CYS A 22 -13.58 -12.28 1.84
CA CYS A 22 -14.72 -12.21 0.92
C CYS A 22 -15.98 -12.90 1.47
N GLY A 23 -15.86 -13.75 2.50
CA GLY A 23 -16.99 -14.39 3.17
C GLY A 23 -17.64 -13.54 4.28
N HIS A 24 -16.99 -12.44 4.70
CA HIS A 24 -17.50 -11.63 5.80
C HIS A 24 -18.81 -10.92 5.42
N PRO A 25 -19.91 -11.06 6.21
CA PRO A 25 -21.22 -10.56 5.82
C PRO A 25 -21.25 -9.05 5.60
N LYS A 26 -20.51 -8.26 6.38
CA LYS A 26 -20.44 -6.80 6.19
C LYS A 26 -19.70 -6.36 4.92
N ASN A 27 -18.87 -7.21 4.31
CA ASN A 27 -18.23 -6.87 3.03
C ASN A 27 -19.20 -6.94 1.85
N LYS A 28 -20.38 -7.55 2.02
CA LYS A 28 -21.42 -7.61 0.97
C LYS A 28 -21.99 -6.24 0.60
N VAL A 29 -21.80 -5.22 1.45
CA VAL A 29 -22.23 -3.84 1.17
C VAL A 29 -21.38 -3.17 0.08
N ILE A 30 -20.18 -3.70 -0.22
CA ILE A 30 -19.28 -3.12 -1.22
C ILE A 30 -19.73 -3.56 -2.63
N THR A 31 -20.77 -2.89 -3.12
CA THR A 31 -21.31 -3.04 -4.47
C THR A 31 -20.76 -1.94 -5.40
N PRO A 32 -20.84 -2.11 -6.74
CA PRO A 32 -20.47 -1.06 -7.68
C PRO A 32 -21.20 0.27 -7.43
N GLU A 33 -22.47 0.21 -7.01
CA GLU A 33 -23.27 1.38 -6.66
C GLU A 33 -22.70 2.11 -5.44
N VAL A 34 -22.40 1.37 -4.36
CA VAL A 34 -21.80 1.93 -3.13
C VAL A 34 -20.43 2.53 -3.42
N VAL A 35 -19.58 1.85 -4.20
CA VAL A 35 -18.25 2.36 -4.58
C VAL A 35 -18.36 3.65 -5.41
N SER A 36 -19.40 3.76 -6.25
CA SER A 36 -19.59 4.91 -7.14
C SER A 36 -20.25 6.11 -6.46
N THR A 37 -20.94 5.91 -5.33
CA THR A 37 -21.74 6.95 -4.66
C THR A 37 -21.18 7.39 -3.32
N GLN A 38 -20.43 6.54 -2.62
CA GLN A 38 -19.86 6.88 -1.33
C GLN A 38 -18.61 7.76 -1.41
N THR A 39 -18.30 8.42 -0.30
CA THR A 39 -17.10 9.25 -0.20
C THR A 39 -15.83 8.40 -0.18
N GLY A 40 -14.72 8.98 -0.65
CA GLY A 40 -13.41 8.36 -0.49
C GLY A 40 -13.06 8.09 0.99
N ALA A 41 -13.53 8.93 1.92
CA ALA A 41 -13.34 8.69 3.36
C ALA A 41 -14.07 7.43 3.83
N PHE A 42 -15.30 7.18 3.36
CA PHE A 42 -16.03 5.96 3.68
C PHE A 42 -15.28 4.72 3.22
N LEU A 43 -14.78 4.74 1.97
CA LEU A 43 -14.07 3.62 1.35
C LEU A 43 -12.69 3.39 1.95
N HIS A 44 -11.83 4.41 1.96
CA HIS A 44 -10.43 4.29 2.40
C HIS A 44 -10.27 4.14 3.90
N ARG A 45 -11.28 4.51 4.69
CA ARG A 45 -11.28 4.37 6.14
C ARG A 45 -12.19 3.25 6.61
N PHE A 46 -12.62 2.32 5.75
CA PHE A 46 -13.40 1.13 6.12
C PHE A 46 -14.59 1.42 7.06
N GLN A 47 -15.36 2.48 6.78
CA GLN A 47 -16.39 2.98 7.70
C GLN A 47 -17.63 2.07 7.79
N TRP A 48 -17.71 1.01 6.99
CA TRP A 48 -18.76 -0.01 7.08
C TRP A 48 -18.43 -1.15 8.05
N LEU A 49 -17.22 -1.16 8.63
CA LEU A 49 -16.76 -2.13 9.61
C LEU A 49 -16.52 -1.44 10.96
N GLU A 50 -16.81 -2.18 12.04
CA GLU A 50 -16.33 -1.82 13.37
C GLU A 50 -14.83 -2.11 13.50
N ASP A 51 -14.16 -1.48 14.47
CA ASP A 51 -12.72 -1.66 14.69
C ASP A 51 -12.36 -3.12 15.02
N GLU A 52 -13.22 -3.84 15.75
CA GLU A 52 -12.99 -5.24 16.13
C GLU A 52 -13.09 -6.21 14.94
N GLU A 53 -13.68 -5.77 13.83
CA GLU A 53 -13.78 -6.54 12.59
C GLU A 53 -12.56 -6.34 11.67
N ILE A 54 -11.64 -5.44 12.04
CA ILE A 54 -10.45 -5.11 11.26
C ILE A 54 -9.20 -5.67 11.95
N GLY A 55 -8.64 -6.72 11.34
CA GLY A 55 -7.36 -7.29 11.78
C GLY A 55 -6.14 -6.47 11.33
N SER A 56 -4.99 -6.74 11.95
CA SER A 56 -3.70 -6.17 11.55
C SER A 56 -2.89 -7.14 10.67
N ILE A 57 -2.17 -6.60 9.71
CA ILE A 57 -1.14 -7.32 8.95
C ILE A 57 0.23 -6.73 9.35
N PRO A 58 1.30 -7.54 9.52
CA PRO A 58 2.63 -7.01 9.78
C PRO A 58 3.04 -5.99 8.71
N PHE A 59 3.54 -4.83 9.13
CA PHE A 59 3.82 -3.71 8.22
C PHE A 59 4.81 -4.06 7.10
N VAL A 60 5.65 -5.09 7.27
CA VAL A 60 6.55 -5.57 6.22
C VAL A 60 5.84 -6.04 4.95
N TRP A 61 4.55 -6.37 5.02
CA TRP A 61 3.71 -6.69 3.86
C TRP A 61 3.02 -5.48 3.22
N ASN A 62 3.17 -4.30 3.83
CA ASN A 62 2.77 -3.00 3.26
C ASN A 62 3.84 -1.97 3.66
N PHE A 63 5.11 -2.27 3.35
CA PHE A 63 6.23 -1.45 3.81
C PHE A 63 6.25 -0.15 3.02
N LEU A 64 5.87 0.94 3.68
CA LEU A 64 5.79 2.26 3.08
C LEU A 64 7.21 2.87 2.98
N GLU A 65 7.77 2.90 1.78
CA GLU A 65 9.08 3.50 1.50
C GLU A 65 9.14 4.94 2.04
N GLY A 66 10.20 5.25 2.79
CA GLY A 66 10.39 6.58 3.37
C GLY A 66 9.48 6.93 4.55
N HIS A 67 8.66 6.00 5.02
CA HIS A 67 7.88 6.11 6.25
C HIS A 67 8.23 5.01 7.26
N ASN A 68 8.32 3.76 6.81
CA ASN A 68 8.82 2.64 7.61
C ASN A 68 10.35 2.57 7.59
N ARG A 69 10.93 1.86 8.56
CA ARG A 69 12.37 1.61 8.65
C ARG A 69 12.62 0.15 8.98
N VAL A 70 13.71 -0.39 8.46
CA VAL A 70 14.25 -1.68 8.92
C VAL A 70 14.97 -1.41 10.24
N GLY A 71 14.57 -2.11 11.29
CA GLY A 71 15.21 -2.05 12.60
C GLY A 71 16.61 -2.63 12.56
N GLU A 72 17.55 -1.98 13.24
CA GLU A 72 18.93 -2.47 13.33
C GLU A 72 18.96 -3.86 14.00
N GLY A 73 19.50 -4.85 13.30
CA GLY A 73 19.59 -6.22 13.80
C GLY A 73 18.27 -7.00 13.83
N ASP A 74 17.16 -6.44 13.37
CA ASP A 74 15.86 -7.12 13.35
C ASP A 74 15.44 -7.48 11.92
N ALA A 75 15.78 -8.71 11.52
CA ALA A 75 15.39 -9.25 10.23
C ALA A 75 13.86 -9.36 10.04
N ALA A 76 13.06 -9.37 11.11
CA ALA A 76 11.60 -9.43 11.02
C ALA A 76 10.98 -8.12 10.51
N THR A 77 11.75 -7.03 10.50
CA THR A 77 11.33 -5.72 9.97
C THR A 77 11.71 -5.50 8.51
N PHE A 78 12.42 -6.44 7.89
CA PHE A 78 12.79 -6.34 6.48
C PHE A 78 11.54 -6.46 5.58
N PRO A 79 11.37 -5.60 4.56
CA PRO A 79 10.18 -5.60 3.72
C PRO A 79 9.99 -6.92 2.96
N LYS A 80 8.75 -7.40 2.95
CA LYS A 80 8.27 -8.51 2.11
C LYS A 80 7.49 -8.00 0.90
N ALA A 81 6.81 -6.87 1.03
CA ALA A 81 6.21 -6.13 -0.06
C ALA A 81 6.40 -4.63 0.15
N ILE A 82 7.00 -3.98 -0.85
CA ILE A 82 7.38 -2.57 -0.81
C ILE A 82 6.29 -1.73 -1.48
N HIS A 83 5.82 -0.72 -0.77
CA HIS A 83 4.90 0.29 -1.28
C HIS A 83 5.64 1.62 -1.41
N TYR A 84 5.87 2.06 -2.65
CA TYR A 84 6.51 3.34 -2.98
C TYR A 84 5.55 4.53 -2.78
N THR A 85 5.25 4.87 -1.53
CA THR A 85 4.16 5.82 -1.17
C THR A 85 4.42 7.25 -1.64
N ARG A 86 5.69 7.62 -1.78
CA ARG A 86 6.10 8.97 -2.19
C ARG A 86 6.42 9.08 -3.67
N GLY A 87 6.48 7.96 -4.39
CA GLY A 87 6.99 7.83 -5.76
C GLY A 87 8.05 6.74 -5.85
N GLY A 88 8.05 5.99 -6.95
CA GLY A 88 9.05 4.94 -7.20
C GLY A 88 10.11 5.36 -8.22
N PRO A 89 11.08 4.49 -8.51
CA PRO A 89 12.27 4.82 -9.32
C PRO A 89 11.98 5.15 -10.79
N TRP A 90 10.73 5.03 -11.23
CA TRP A 90 10.26 5.50 -12.53
C TRP A 90 10.04 7.01 -12.61
N PHE A 91 10.10 7.73 -11.48
CA PHE A 91 10.07 9.20 -11.45
C PHE A 91 11.47 9.78 -11.25
N GLU A 92 11.77 10.88 -11.94
CA GLU A 92 13.10 11.54 -11.87
C GLU A 92 13.49 11.91 -10.43
N ALA A 93 12.56 12.49 -9.67
CA ALA A 93 12.79 12.90 -8.29
C ALA A 93 12.98 11.73 -7.31
N TRP A 94 12.69 10.49 -7.71
CA TRP A 94 12.65 9.30 -6.85
C TRP A 94 13.55 8.16 -7.33
N LYS A 95 14.48 8.41 -8.26
CA LYS A 95 15.41 7.39 -8.79
C LYS A 95 16.27 6.71 -7.72
N HIS A 96 16.50 7.38 -6.59
CA HIS A 96 17.36 6.91 -5.50
C HIS A 96 16.58 6.65 -4.20
N CYS A 97 15.27 6.37 -4.29
CA CYS A 97 14.48 5.92 -3.15
C CYS A 97 14.98 4.57 -2.60
N GLU A 98 14.62 4.24 -1.36
CA GLU A 98 15.02 2.96 -0.78
C GLU A 98 14.45 1.81 -1.61
N PHE A 99 15.24 0.75 -1.78
CA PHE A 99 14.90 -0.45 -2.57
C PHE A 99 14.66 -0.23 -4.07
N ALA A 100 15.00 0.95 -4.61
CA ALA A 100 14.88 1.26 -6.04
C ALA A 100 15.58 0.23 -6.96
N ASP A 101 16.72 -0.31 -6.51
CA ASP A 101 17.49 -1.33 -7.19
C ASP A 101 16.68 -2.62 -7.40
N LEU A 102 15.91 -3.05 -6.39
CA LEU A 102 15.05 -4.23 -6.48
C LEU A 102 13.98 -4.06 -7.56
N TRP A 103 13.31 -2.90 -7.60
CA TRP A 103 12.26 -2.64 -8.60
C TRP A 103 12.84 -2.55 -10.01
N LEU A 104 13.98 -1.86 -10.19
CA LEU A 104 14.63 -1.74 -11.49
C LEU A 104 15.10 -3.08 -12.02
N LYS A 105 15.65 -3.94 -11.15
CA LYS A 105 16.04 -5.31 -11.48
C LYS A 105 14.85 -6.13 -11.97
N GLU A 106 13.75 -6.16 -11.21
CA GLU A 106 12.53 -6.90 -11.58
C GLU A 106 11.98 -6.41 -12.93
N LYS A 107 11.91 -5.09 -13.14
CA LYS A 107 11.44 -4.50 -14.40
C LYS A 107 12.31 -4.96 -15.58
N ASP A 108 13.63 -4.95 -15.42
CA ASP A 108 14.56 -5.41 -16.48
C ASP A 108 14.42 -6.91 -16.76
N GLU A 109 14.10 -7.73 -15.75
CA GLU A 109 13.81 -9.16 -15.89
C GLU A 109 12.49 -9.39 -16.64
N CYS A 110 11.39 -8.74 -16.24
CA CYS A 110 10.10 -8.82 -16.96
C CYS A 110 10.22 -8.41 -18.43
N VAL A 111 10.99 -7.35 -18.73
CA VAL A 111 11.21 -6.88 -20.12
C VAL A 111 11.99 -7.90 -20.94
N LYS A 112 12.94 -8.62 -20.34
CA LYS A 112 13.67 -9.70 -21.03
C LYS A 112 12.76 -10.89 -21.29
N GLU A 113 11.89 -11.25 -20.35
CA GLU A 113 10.94 -12.35 -20.50
C GLU A 113 9.90 -12.07 -21.58
N ALA A 114 9.35 -10.85 -21.66
CA ALA A 114 8.38 -10.47 -22.68
C ALA A 114 8.95 -10.44 -24.11
N LYS A 115 10.28 -10.47 -24.26
CA LYS A 115 10.98 -10.51 -25.55
C LYS A 115 11.41 -11.92 -25.98
N LYS A 116 11.23 -12.92 -25.11
CA LYS A 116 11.44 -14.34 -25.44
C LYS A 116 10.18 -14.92 -26.06
#